data_AF-A0A820HPD4-F1
#
_entry.id   AF-A0A820HPD4-F1
#
_cell.length_a   1.000
_cell.length_b   1.000
_cell.length_c   1.000
_cell.angle_alpha   90.00
_cell.angle_beta   90.00
_cell.angle_gamma   90.00
#
_symmetry.space_group_name_H-M   'P 1'
#
loop_
_entity.id
_entity.type
_entity.pdbx_description
1 polymer ?
#
loop_
_entity_poly.entity_id
_entity_poly.type
_entity_poly.pdbx_seq_one_letter_code
_entity_poly.pdbx_strand_id
1 'polypeptide(L)'
;MAKSDSAAVVQRKLRAEFGINTPGLTCIKDTFERFCETGTVEDQERDALKDKPQSSVLFVATDCSITPTTTHRIMTEYLALKPYKAQFVQQLYEEDLQDRVEMCKTLIPMLEDSHMQENLFFSDEATFYVGGLDSKPNIRYWFETSPHVTIETVMNSPKLNVWYDTVNGANYLLILETFFIPEIRKLHKLRSAIFQQDGASPHFSIDARRYLDDHFPGRWIVRGGSIRWALRSPDLTPLDFFLLGHIKNNIYNTPIKDIAEL
;
A
#
# COMPACT_ATOMS: atom_id res chain seq x y z
N MET A 1 -27.60 -30.87 38.22
CA MET A 1 -27.26 -31.44 36.90
C MET A 1 -28.56 -31.64 36.12
N ALA A 2 -28.87 -30.74 35.20
CA ALA A 2 -30.06 -30.89 34.34
C ALA A 2 -29.81 -32.05 33.36
N LYS A 3 -30.80 -32.94 33.21
CA LYS A 3 -30.74 -34.05 32.26
C LYS A 3 -30.60 -33.47 30.84
N SER A 4 -29.64 -33.98 30.07
CA SER A 4 -29.57 -33.79 28.63
C SER A 4 -30.91 -34.23 28.03
N ASP A 5 -31.74 -33.26 27.61
CA ASP A 5 -32.91 -33.54 26.78
C ASP A 5 -32.37 -34.15 25.47
N SER A 6 -32.90 -35.31 25.06
CA SER A 6 -32.44 -35.94 23.82
C SER A 6 -32.69 -35.01 22.63
N ALA A 7 -31.83 -35.04 21.61
CA ALA A 7 -31.94 -34.17 20.43
C ALA A 7 -33.34 -34.21 19.77
N ALA A 8 -34.07 -35.32 19.90
CA ALA A 8 -35.44 -35.47 19.43
C ALA A 8 -36.46 -34.64 20.23
N VAL A 9 -36.24 -34.47 21.54
CA VAL A 9 -37.06 -33.61 22.41
C VAL A 9 -36.85 -32.15 22.03
N VAL A 10 -35.59 -31.74 21.84
CA VAL A 10 -35.24 -30.38 21.42
C VAL A 10 -35.82 -30.06 20.04
N GLN A 11 -35.66 -30.98 19.07
CA GLN A 11 -36.24 -30.81 17.73
C GLN A 11 -37.78 -30.65 17.77
N ARG A 12 -38.46 -31.43 18.62
CA ARG A 12 -39.92 -31.34 18.78
C ARG A 12 -40.35 -30.01 19.39
N LYS A 13 -39.63 -29.52 20.40
CA LYS A 13 -39.87 -28.19 21.00
C LYS A 13 -39.67 -27.08 19.96
N LEU A 14 -38.57 -27.11 19.22
CA LEU A 14 -38.30 -26.15 18.13
C LEU A 14 -39.39 -26.18 17.04
N ARG A 15 -39.92 -27.37 16.71
CA ARG A 15 -41.01 -27.50 15.74
C ARG A 15 -42.31 -26.89 16.24
N ALA A 16 -42.61 -27.09 17.53
CA ALA A 16 -43.81 -26.54 18.16
C ALA A 16 -43.74 -25.02 18.29
N GLU A 17 -42.54 -24.47 18.50
CA GLU A 17 -42.33 -23.05 18.78
C GLU A 17 -42.17 -22.20 17.49
N PHE A 18 -41.45 -22.71 16.48
CA PHE A 18 -41.10 -21.94 15.28
C PHE A 18 -41.84 -22.37 14.00
N GLY A 19 -42.66 -23.42 14.07
CA GLY A 19 -43.65 -23.76 13.05
C GLY A 19 -43.15 -24.35 11.74
N ILE A 20 -41.94 -24.04 11.21
CA ILE A 20 -41.40 -24.60 9.94
C ILE A 20 -39.85 -24.67 9.95
N ASN A 21 -39.30 -25.66 9.24
CA ASN A 21 -37.87 -25.90 8.93
C ASN A 21 -36.94 -26.09 10.14
N THR A 22 -37.28 -27.05 11.01
CA THR A 22 -36.44 -27.43 12.15
C THR A 22 -35.14 -28.10 11.73
N PRO A 23 -34.00 -27.76 12.33
CA PRO A 23 -32.72 -28.42 12.10
C PRO A 23 -32.80 -29.94 12.30
N GLY A 24 -31.99 -30.69 11.54
CA GLY A 24 -31.87 -32.14 11.71
C GLY A 24 -31.31 -32.53 13.08
N LEU A 25 -31.58 -33.76 13.52
CA LEU A 25 -31.15 -34.27 14.82
C LEU A 25 -29.62 -34.19 15.02
N THR A 26 -28.84 -34.42 13.97
CA THR A 26 -27.38 -34.31 13.99
C THR A 26 -26.94 -32.88 14.25
N CYS A 27 -27.48 -31.91 13.50
CA CYS A 27 -27.18 -30.49 13.69
C CYS A 27 -27.47 -30.00 15.12
N ILE A 28 -28.56 -30.48 15.73
CA ILE A 28 -28.91 -30.17 17.12
C ILE A 28 -27.87 -30.73 18.10
N LYS A 29 -27.40 -31.97 17.89
CA LYS A 29 -26.36 -32.58 18.71
C LYS A 29 -25.04 -31.84 18.57
N ASP A 30 -24.60 -31.60 17.33
CA ASP A 30 -23.32 -30.94 17.04
C ASP A 30 -23.30 -29.52 17.61
N THR A 31 -24.41 -28.79 17.53
CA THR A 31 -24.54 -27.44 18.11
C THR A 31 -24.48 -27.47 19.65
N PHE A 32 -25.11 -28.48 20.26
CA PHE A 32 -25.10 -28.65 21.71
C PHE A 32 -23.73 -29.09 22.24
N GLU A 33 -23.07 -30.01 21.56
CA GLU A 33 -21.69 -30.43 21.86
C GLU A 33 -20.74 -29.24 21.72
N ARG A 34 -20.84 -28.47 20.64
CA ARG A 34 -20.08 -27.22 20.45
C ARG A 34 -20.31 -26.26 21.62
N PHE A 35 -21.56 -25.98 21.98
CA PHE A 35 -21.87 -25.10 23.12
C PHE A 35 -21.32 -25.62 24.46
N CYS A 36 -21.33 -26.93 24.69
CA CYS A 36 -20.77 -27.53 25.91
C CYS A 36 -19.24 -27.42 25.98
N GLU A 37 -18.55 -27.45 24.83
CA GLU A 37 -17.10 -27.33 24.75
C GLU A 37 -16.62 -25.87 24.81
N THR A 38 -17.33 -24.95 24.15
CA THR A 38 -16.87 -23.57 23.93
C THR A 38 -17.59 -22.55 24.79
N GLY A 39 -18.73 -22.90 25.38
CA GLY A 39 -19.60 -21.99 26.13
C GLY A 39 -20.38 -20.98 25.27
N THR A 40 -20.15 -20.93 23.96
CA THR A 40 -20.82 -20.01 23.03
C THR A 40 -21.00 -20.67 21.66
N VAL A 41 -22.08 -20.30 20.96
CA VAL A 41 -22.32 -20.80 19.58
C VAL A 41 -21.67 -19.89 18.53
N GLU A 42 -21.07 -18.75 18.92
CA GLU A 42 -20.85 -17.61 17.99
C GLU A 42 -19.44 -16.99 17.91
N ASP A 43 -18.40 -17.36 18.68
CA ASP A 43 -17.22 -16.47 18.79
C ASP A 43 -15.81 -17.02 18.52
N GLN A 44 -15.62 -18.31 18.22
CA GLN A 44 -14.26 -18.86 18.03
C GLN A 44 -13.51 -18.24 16.84
N GLU A 45 -14.20 -18.07 15.72
CA GLU A 45 -13.63 -17.51 14.50
C GLU A 45 -13.29 -16.03 14.69
N ARG A 46 -14.12 -15.30 15.47
CA ARG A 46 -13.90 -13.89 15.82
C ARG A 46 -12.69 -13.72 16.72
N ASP A 47 -12.52 -14.58 17.71
CA ASP A 47 -11.40 -14.51 18.64
C ASP A 47 -10.08 -14.93 17.98
N ALA A 48 -10.08 -15.97 17.14
CA ALA A 48 -8.92 -16.35 16.33
C ALA A 48 -8.45 -15.20 15.41
N LEU A 49 -9.39 -14.43 14.86
CA LEU A 49 -9.09 -13.27 13.99
C LEU A 49 -8.74 -11.99 14.76
N LYS A 50 -9.17 -11.82 16.02
CA LYS A 50 -8.71 -10.71 16.88
C LYS A 50 -7.22 -10.84 17.19
N ASP A 51 -6.76 -12.05 17.47
CA ASP A 51 -5.36 -12.31 17.82
C ASP A 51 -4.45 -12.29 16.58
N LYS A 52 -4.95 -12.74 15.42
CA LYS A 52 -4.18 -12.81 14.16
C LYS A 52 -5.04 -12.43 12.95
N PRO A 53 -5.27 -11.13 12.70
CA PRO A 53 -6.12 -10.65 11.60
C PRO A 53 -5.58 -10.98 10.19
N GLN A 54 -4.28 -11.28 10.08
CA GLN A 54 -3.61 -11.71 8.85
C GLN A 54 -3.78 -13.20 8.51
N SER A 55 -4.51 -13.95 9.34
CA SER A 55 -4.71 -15.39 9.15
C SER A 55 -5.50 -15.68 7.88
N SER A 56 -5.11 -16.74 7.17
CA SER A 56 -5.86 -17.19 6.01
C SER A 56 -7.16 -17.87 6.43
N VAL A 57 -8.16 -17.86 5.54
CA VAL A 57 -9.42 -18.59 5.73
C VAL A 57 -9.17 -20.07 6.07
N LEU A 58 -8.15 -20.69 5.45
CA LEU A 58 -7.78 -22.07 5.70
C LEU A 58 -7.18 -22.28 7.10
N PHE A 59 -6.38 -21.34 7.58
CA PHE A 59 -5.82 -21.38 8.93
C PHE A 59 -6.94 -21.29 9.97
N VAL A 60 -7.84 -20.32 9.83
CA VAL A 60 -8.99 -20.15 10.75
C VAL A 60 -9.91 -21.37 10.69
N ALA A 61 -10.14 -21.94 9.49
CA ALA A 61 -10.93 -23.16 9.32
C ALA A 61 -10.33 -24.35 10.09
N THR A 62 -9.01 -24.51 10.03
CA THR A 62 -8.29 -25.60 10.71
C THR A 62 -8.32 -25.39 12.23
N ASP A 63 -8.07 -24.16 12.69
CA ASP A 63 -8.03 -23.81 14.11
C ASP A 63 -9.41 -23.96 14.78
N CYS A 64 -10.46 -23.55 14.08
CA CYS A 64 -11.85 -23.67 14.52
C CYS A 64 -12.51 -25.01 14.18
N SER A 65 -11.77 -25.96 13.57
CA SER A 65 -12.28 -27.27 13.14
C SER A 65 -13.56 -27.22 12.27
N ILE A 66 -13.65 -26.23 11.38
CA ILE A 66 -14.77 -26.04 10.44
C ILE A 66 -14.29 -26.03 8.99
N THR A 67 -15.22 -26.10 8.04
CA THR A 67 -14.85 -26.08 6.62
C THR A 67 -14.41 -24.67 6.18
N PRO A 68 -13.50 -24.55 5.17
CA PRO A 68 -13.12 -23.25 4.62
C PRO A 68 -14.30 -22.45 4.06
N THR A 69 -15.30 -23.11 3.46
CA THR A 69 -16.50 -22.47 2.93
C THR A 69 -17.35 -21.87 4.04
N THR A 70 -17.56 -22.62 5.13
CA THR A 70 -18.27 -22.14 6.31
C THR A 70 -17.52 -20.98 6.96
N THR A 71 -16.20 -21.09 7.08
CA THR A 71 -15.32 -20.04 7.62
C THR A 71 -15.43 -18.76 6.81
N HIS A 72 -15.33 -18.86 5.49
CA HIS A 72 -15.47 -17.71 4.59
C HIS A 72 -16.84 -17.04 4.78
N ARG A 73 -17.92 -17.82 4.81
CA ARG A 73 -19.28 -17.29 5.03
C ARG A 73 -19.41 -16.58 6.39
N ILE A 74 -18.87 -17.17 7.45
CA ILE A 74 -18.84 -16.54 8.79
C ILE A 74 -18.08 -15.22 8.73
N MET A 75 -16.89 -15.21 8.15
CA MET A 75 -16.07 -14.00 8.02
C MET A 75 -16.78 -12.90 7.22
N THR A 76 -17.41 -13.21 6.08
CA THR A 76 -17.98 -12.19 5.20
C THR A 76 -19.42 -11.80 5.52
N GLU A 77 -20.28 -12.75 5.91
CA GLU A 77 -21.72 -12.51 6.09
C GLU A 77 -22.09 -12.25 7.56
N TYR A 78 -21.50 -12.99 8.49
CA TYR A 78 -21.85 -12.91 9.92
C TYR A 78 -20.98 -11.88 10.66
N LEU A 79 -19.67 -11.86 10.37
CA LEU A 79 -18.72 -10.91 10.96
C LEU A 79 -18.52 -9.65 10.11
N ALA A 80 -19.08 -9.62 8.89
CA ALA A 80 -18.98 -8.50 7.95
C ALA A 80 -17.53 -8.03 7.68
N LEU A 81 -16.56 -8.94 7.74
CA LEU A 81 -15.15 -8.66 7.49
C LEU A 81 -14.91 -8.48 5.99
N LYS A 82 -14.10 -7.48 5.65
CA LYS A 82 -13.68 -7.22 4.28
C LYS A 82 -12.24 -7.65 4.08
N PRO A 83 -11.91 -8.32 2.97
CA PRO A 83 -10.52 -8.61 2.65
C PRO A 83 -9.81 -7.30 2.26
N TYR A 84 -8.74 -6.97 2.99
CA TYR A 84 -7.87 -5.84 2.68
C TYR A 84 -6.55 -6.34 2.10
N LYS A 85 -6.05 -5.65 1.07
CA LYS A 85 -4.74 -5.94 0.48
C LYS A 85 -3.67 -5.27 1.32
N ALA A 86 -2.74 -6.07 1.87
CA ALA A 86 -1.55 -5.52 2.50
C ALA A 86 -0.72 -4.73 1.47
N GLN A 87 -0.36 -3.50 1.82
CA GLN A 87 0.60 -2.71 1.07
C GLN A 87 2.01 -3.04 1.57
N PHE A 88 2.90 -3.40 0.66
CA PHE A 88 4.32 -3.53 0.97
C PHE A 88 4.93 -2.15 0.94
N VAL A 89 5.29 -1.64 2.11
CA VAL A 89 6.00 -0.36 2.27
C VAL A 89 7.42 -0.64 2.75
N GLN A 90 8.31 0.34 2.57
CA GLN A 90 9.68 0.22 3.05
C GLN A 90 9.68 0.06 4.58
N GLN A 91 10.53 -0.82 5.10
CA GLN A 91 10.65 -1.02 6.54
C GLN A 91 11.18 0.26 7.19
N LEU A 92 10.43 0.78 8.16
CA LEU A 92 10.82 1.91 8.99
C LEU A 92 11.52 1.41 10.26
N TYR A 93 12.53 2.17 10.70
CA TYR A 93 13.20 1.99 11.97
C TYR A 93 12.74 3.07 12.96
N GLU A 94 12.96 2.87 14.25
CA GLU A 94 12.52 3.79 15.30
C GLU A 94 13.03 5.24 15.08
N GLU A 95 14.27 5.37 14.58
CA GLU A 95 14.88 6.64 14.20
C GLU A 95 14.09 7.37 13.09
N ASP A 96 13.51 6.64 12.13
CA ASP A 96 12.76 7.24 11.04
C ASP A 96 11.42 7.81 11.51
N LEU A 97 10.81 7.19 12.52
CA LEU A 97 9.49 7.59 12.99
C LEU A 97 9.53 9.01 13.54
N GLN A 98 10.54 9.31 14.35
CA GLN A 98 10.72 10.64 14.91
C GLN A 98 11.05 11.67 13.83
N ASP A 99 11.98 11.35 12.92
CA ASP A 99 12.36 12.23 11.80
C ASP A 99 11.15 12.55 10.91
N ARG A 100 10.30 11.56 10.63
CA ARG A 100 9.06 11.72 9.86
C ARG A 100 8.06 12.63 10.58
N VAL A 101 7.90 12.47 11.89
CA VAL A 101 7.00 13.34 12.68
C VAL A 101 7.51 14.78 12.69
N GLU A 102 8.82 15.00 12.86
CA GLU A 102 9.43 16.33 12.83
C GLU A 102 9.32 16.99 11.45
N MET A 103 9.53 16.21 10.40
CA MET A 103 9.30 16.65 9.03
C MET A 103 7.83 17.07 8.83
N CYS A 104 6.86 16.24 9.23
CA CYS A 104 5.43 16.57 9.10
C CYS A 104 5.06 17.84 9.88
N LYS A 105 5.59 18.04 11.09
CA LYS A 105 5.39 19.27 11.86
C LYS A 105 5.91 20.52 11.15
N THR A 106 6.94 20.36 10.31
CA THR A 106 7.49 21.45 9.50
C THR A 106 6.70 21.66 8.21
N LEU A 107 6.27 20.58 7.54
CA LEU A 107 5.56 20.63 6.26
C LEU A 107 4.10 21.08 6.40
N ILE A 108 3.39 20.68 7.46
CA ILE A 108 1.96 21.01 7.62
C ILE A 108 1.71 22.52 7.53
N PRO A 109 2.40 23.39 8.31
CA PRO A 109 2.22 24.84 8.18
C PRO A 109 2.53 25.39 6.79
N MET A 110 3.49 24.80 6.09
CA MET A 110 3.85 25.19 4.72
C MET A 110 2.77 24.79 3.70
N LEU A 111 2.02 23.72 3.95
CA LEU A 111 0.92 23.28 3.11
C LEU A 111 -0.39 24.01 3.44
N GLU A 112 -0.55 24.51 4.66
CA GLU A 112 -1.68 25.34 5.08
C GLU A 112 -1.57 26.78 4.54
N ASP A 113 -0.35 27.29 4.34
CA ASP A 113 -0.11 28.55 3.64
C ASP A 113 -0.29 28.37 2.13
N SER A 114 -1.36 28.95 1.57
CA SER A 114 -1.68 28.86 0.14
C SER A 114 -0.56 29.36 -0.76
N HIS A 115 0.17 30.40 -0.35
CA HIS A 115 1.29 30.91 -1.15
C HIS A 115 2.46 29.92 -1.15
N MET A 116 2.77 29.28 -0.03
CA MET A 116 3.81 28.24 0.01
C MET A 116 3.40 26.98 -0.74
N GLN A 117 2.15 26.54 -0.57
CA GLN A 117 1.60 25.38 -1.27
C GLN A 117 1.65 25.54 -2.80
N GLU A 118 1.27 26.69 -3.34
CA GLU A 118 1.31 26.98 -4.78
C GLU A 118 2.74 27.09 -5.34
N ASN A 119 3.73 27.25 -4.47
CA ASN A 119 5.13 27.39 -4.83
C ASN A 119 5.97 26.16 -4.47
N LEU A 120 5.37 25.08 -3.94
CA LEU A 120 6.08 23.84 -3.62
C LEU A 120 6.21 22.96 -4.87
N PHE A 121 7.44 22.63 -5.25
CA PHE A 121 7.79 21.78 -6.39
C PHE A 121 8.44 20.50 -5.90
N PHE A 122 7.85 19.36 -6.24
CA PHE A 122 8.41 18.05 -5.96
C PHE A 122 9.25 17.57 -7.16
N SER A 123 10.32 16.84 -6.87
CA SER A 123 11.09 16.08 -7.88
C SER A 123 11.39 14.68 -7.39
N ASP A 124 11.45 13.76 -8.35
CA ASP A 124 11.76 12.35 -8.11
C ASP A 124 12.16 11.70 -9.45
N GLU A 125 12.92 10.61 -9.39
CA GLU A 125 13.31 9.84 -10.56
C GLU A 125 12.34 8.69 -10.85
N ALA A 126 12.06 8.46 -12.13
CA ALA A 126 11.17 7.39 -12.54
C ALA A 126 11.80 6.53 -13.62
N THR A 127 11.91 5.23 -13.36
CA THR A 127 12.21 4.25 -14.40
C THR A 127 10.91 3.72 -15.01
N PHE A 128 10.91 3.54 -16.32
CA PHE A 128 9.87 2.89 -17.11
C PHE A 128 10.51 1.79 -17.95
N TYR A 129 9.94 0.59 -17.96
CA TYR A 129 10.45 -0.53 -18.76
C TYR A 129 9.51 -0.81 -19.93
N VAL A 130 10.07 -1.15 -21.08
CA VAL A 130 9.30 -1.52 -22.29
C VAL A 130 8.40 -2.73 -22.01
N GLY A 131 8.87 -3.67 -21.17
CA GLY A 131 8.10 -4.85 -20.77
C GLY A 131 6.97 -4.60 -19.76
N GLY A 132 6.76 -3.35 -19.31
CA GLY A 132 5.66 -2.97 -18.41
C GLY A 132 5.68 -3.57 -17.00
N LEU A 133 6.78 -4.19 -16.60
CA LEU A 133 6.89 -5.00 -15.38
C LEU A 133 7.81 -4.36 -14.34
N ASP A 134 7.50 -3.13 -13.93
CA ASP A 134 8.25 -2.43 -12.88
C ASP A 134 7.79 -2.84 -11.50
N SER A 135 6.62 -3.45 -11.42
CA SER A 135 6.07 -3.94 -10.17
C SER A 135 5.13 -5.09 -10.49
N LYS A 136 5.04 -6.09 -9.60
CA LYS A 136 4.06 -7.18 -9.69
C LYS A 136 2.73 -6.89 -8.96
N PRO A 137 2.06 -5.70 -9.01
CA PRO A 137 0.77 -5.57 -8.36
C PRO A 137 -0.33 -5.88 -9.37
N ASN A 138 -1.14 -6.88 -9.03
CA ASN A 138 -2.42 -7.23 -9.66
C ASN A 138 -2.40 -8.10 -10.92
N ILE A 139 -1.53 -9.10 -10.98
CA ILE A 139 -1.87 -10.26 -11.80
C ILE A 139 -2.90 -11.10 -11.02
N ARG A 140 -4.19 -10.94 -11.37
CA ARG A 140 -5.30 -11.71 -10.81
C ARG A 140 -5.88 -12.60 -11.89
N TYR A 141 -5.92 -13.90 -11.62
CA TYR A 141 -6.56 -14.89 -12.47
C TYR A 141 -7.74 -15.48 -11.70
N TRP A 142 -8.93 -15.44 -12.28
CA TRP A 142 -10.12 -16.10 -11.74
C TRP A 142 -10.32 -17.42 -12.50
N PHE A 143 -10.07 -18.56 -11.86
CA PHE A 143 -10.24 -19.90 -12.45
C PHE A 143 -10.76 -20.91 -11.42
N GLU A 144 -11.53 -21.90 -11.89
CA GLU A 144 -12.15 -22.95 -11.06
C GLU A 144 -11.14 -24.00 -10.56
N THR A 145 -10.04 -24.20 -11.29
CA THR A 145 -8.88 -25.01 -10.90
C THR A 145 -7.59 -24.28 -11.24
N SER A 146 -6.47 -24.63 -10.58
CA SER A 146 -5.19 -23.94 -10.73
C SER A 146 -4.77 -23.86 -12.21
N PRO A 147 -4.67 -22.66 -12.80
CA PRO A 147 -4.41 -22.51 -14.22
C PRO A 147 -2.93 -22.71 -14.60
N HIS A 148 -2.05 -22.97 -13.62
CA HIS A 148 -0.59 -23.13 -13.83
C HIS A 148 0.01 -22.02 -14.71
N VAL A 149 -0.46 -20.78 -14.56
CA VAL A 149 -0.01 -19.66 -15.38
C VAL A 149 1.45 -19.35 -15.06
N THR A 150 2.30 -19.46 -16.08
CA THR A 150 3.69 -19.03 -16.04
C THR A 150 3.76 -17.65 -16.69
N ILE A 151 4.28 -16.67 -15.95
CA ILE A 151 4.51 -15.32 -16.47
C ILE A 151 5.97 -15.23 -16.83
N GLU A 152 6.27 -15.18 -18.12
CA GLU A 152 7.63 -14.94 -18.61
C GLU A 152 7.94 -13.46 -18.46
N THR A 153 8.93 -13.15 -17.62
CA THR A 153 9.47 -11.79 -17.49
C THR A 153 10.78 -11.70 -18.25
N VAL A 154 10.92 -10.71 -19.12
CA VAL A 154 12.21 -10.43 -19.79
C VAL A 154 13.19 -9.91 -18.75
N MET A 155 14.20 -10.70 -18.40
CA MET A 155 15.33 -10.21 -17.62
C MET A 155 16.06 -9.16 -18.46
N ASN A 156 16.29 -7.96 -17.88
CA ASN A 156 16.89 -6.80 -18.56
C ASN A 156 16.06 -6.23 -19.72
N SER A 157 14.75 -6.10 -19.55
CA SER A 157 13.93 -5.31 -20.47
C SER A 157 14.53 -3.91 -20.65
N PRO A 158 14.58 -3.37 -21.88
CA PRO A 158 15.00 -2.00 -22.11
C PRO A 158 14.18 -1.04 -21.25
N LYS A 159 14.84 0.00 -20.73
CA LYS A 159 14.24 0.95 -19.79
C LYS A 159 14.56 2.39 -20.17
N LEU A 160 13.63 3.28 -19.87
CA LEU A 160 13.79 4.72 -19.93
C LEU A 160 13.77 5.25 -18.50
N ASN A 161 14.83 5.97 -18.13
CA ASN A 161 14.84 6.71 -16.89
C ASN A 161 14.47 8.16 -17.16
N VAL A 162 13.31 8.58 -16.67
CA VAL A 162 12.89 9.97 -16.65
C VAL A 162 13.63 10.67 -15.51
N TRP A 163 14.11 11.89 -15.80
CA TRP A 163 15.18 12.60 -15.10
C TRP A 163 16.61 12.12 -15.45
N TYR A 164 17.05 10.87 -15.25
CA TYR A 164 18.33 10.39 -15.81
C TYR A 164 18.68 8.88 -15.64
N ASP A 165 19.56 8.33 -16.50
CA ASP A 165 19.94 6.89 -16.55
C ASP A 165 21.07 6.46 -15.56
N THR A 166 21.90 7.40 -15.08
CA THR A 166 22.89 7.14 -14.02
C THR A 166 23.23 8.45 -13.28
N VAL A 167 22.45 8.79 -12.26
CA VAL A 167 22.60 10.06 -11.56
C VAL A 167 23.91 10.04 -10.76
N ASN A 168 24.91 10.79 -11.21
CA ASN A 168 26.02 11.22 -10.38
C ASN A 168 25.85 12.71 -10.06
N GLY A 169 26.59 13.22 -9.09
CA GLY A 169 26.40 14.60 -8.63
C GLY A 169 26.59 15.67 -9.72
N ALA A 170 27.40 15.41 -10.75
CA ALA A 170 27.67 16.34 -11.84
C ALA A 170 26.53 16.37 -12.87
N ASN A 171 26.00 15.21 -13.23
CA ASN A 171 24.84 15.11 -14.12
C ASN A 171 23.59 15.73 -13.48
N TYR A 172 23.43 15.54 -12.17
CA TYR A 172 22.35 16.17 -11.42
C TYR A 172 22.43 17.70 -11.49
N LEU A 173 23.63 18.27 -11.27
CA LEU A 173 23.84 19.71 -11.43
C LEU A 173 23.52 20.18 -12.85
N LEU A 174 23.93 19.43 -13.88
CA LEU A 174 23.65 19.78 -15.27
C LEU A 174 22.13 19.88 -15.54
N ILE A 175 21.32 18.98 -14.97
CA ILE A 175 19.85 19.03 -15.09
C ILE A 175 19.29 20.28 -14.42
N LEU A 176 19.82 20.64 -13.23
CA LEU A 176 19.43 21.86 -12.55
C LEU A 176 19.72 23.10 -13.40
N GLU A 177 20.91 23.16 -14.00
CA GLU A 177 21.37 24.28 -14.82
C GLU A 177 20.61 24.41 -16.16
N THR A 178 20.42 23.29 -16.86
CA THR A 178 19.93 23.29 -18.25
C THR A 178 18.42 23.18 -18.36
N PHE A 179 17.75 22.60 -17.37
CA PHE A 179 16.32 22.33 -17.42
C PHE A 179 15.57 22.98 -16.25
N PHE A 180 15.82 22.54 -15.02
CA PHE A 180 14.95 22.89 -13.89
C PHE A 180 14.91 24.39 -13.59
N ILE A 181 16.07 25.03 -13.35
CA ILE A 181 16.11 26.47 -13.05
C ILE A 181 15.56 27.32 -14.20
N PRO A 182 15.91 27.07 -15.48
CA PRO A 182 15.28 27.75 -16.61
C PRO A 182 13.75 27.64 -16.64
N GLU A 183 13.17 26.46 -16.39
CA GLU A 183 11.71 26.30 -16.37
C GLU A 183 11.06 27.06 -15.21
N ILE A 184 11.64 27.01 -14.01
CA ILE A 184 11.15 27.80 -12.87
C ILE A 184 11.24 29.32 -13.13
N ARG A 185 12.28 29.77 -13.86
CA ARG A 185 12.40 31.17 -14.31
C ARG A 185 11.28 31.56 -15.28
N LYS A 186 10.95 30.69 -16.25
CA LYS A 186 9.83 30.91 -17.20
C LYS A 186 8.48 31.02 -16.48
N LEU A 187 8.30 30.28 -15.39
CA LEU A 187 7.13 30.37 -14.53
C LEU A 187 7.11 31.61 -13.62
N HIS A 188 8.16 32.45 -13.66
CA HIS A 188 8.34 33.61 -12.76
C HIS A 188 8.34 33.26 -11.26
N LYS A 189 8.65 32.00 -10.92
CA LYS A 189 8.58 31.49 -9.53
C LYS A 189 9.92 31.35 -8.82
N LEU A 190 11.05 31.72 -9.44
CA LEU A 190 12.38 31.50 -8.85
C LEU A 190 12.54 32.08 -7.42
N ARG A 191 11.90 33.22 -7.14
CA ARG A 191 11.97 33.90 -5.83
C ARG A 191 11.08 33.30 -4.75
N SER A 192 10.02 32.59 -5.14
CA SER A 192 9.02 32.04 -4.22
C SER A 192 9.05 30.52 -4.15
N ALA A 193 9.57 29.85 -5.17
CA ALA A 193 9.60 28.40 -5.31
C ALA A 193 10.31 27.73 -4.12
N ILE A 194 9.70 26.65 -3.63
CA ILE A 194 10.25 25.77 -2.63
C ILE A 194 10.49 24.44 -3.33
N PHE A 195 11.73 23.97 -3.33
CA PHE A 195 12.11 22.80 -4.11
C PHE A 195 12.35 21.59 -3.22
N GLN A 196 11.54 20.54 -3.37
CA GLN A 196 11.65 19.30 -2.62
C GLN A 196 12.30 18.20 -3.45
N GLN A 197 13.21 17.48 -2.79
CA GLN A 197 13.89 16.32 -3.33
C GLN A 197 14.03 15.21 -2.29
N ASP A 198 14.15 13.99 -2.78
CA ASP A 198 14.40 12.83 -1.96
C ASP A 198 15.85 12.79 -1.42
N GLY A 199 16.14 11.79 -0.60
CA GLY A 199 17.45 11.56 -0.02
C GLY A 199 18.41 10.75 -0.90
N ALA A 200 18.31 10.76 -2.23
CA ALA A 200 19.23 10.04 -3.10
C ALA A 200 20.65 10.62 -3.06
N SER A 201 21.67 9.73 -3.10
CA SER A 201 23.10 10.09 -3.02
C SER A 201 23.55 11.26 -3.93
N PRO A 202 23.05 11.39 -5.17
CA PRO A 202 23.49 12.46 -6.07
C PRO A 202 23.02 13.86 -5.64
N HIS A 203 21.92 13.95 -4.88
CA HIS A 203 21.39 15.20 -4.32
C HIS A 203 22.31 15.79 -3.24
N PHE A 204 23.29 15.03 -2.74
CA PHE A 204 24.26 15.50 -1.73
C PHE A 204 25.53 16.09 -2.31
N SER A 205 25.69 16.14 -3.63
CA SER A 205 26.89 16.71 -4.25
C SER A 205 27.08 18.16 -3.78
N ILE A 206 28.32 18.54 -3.46
CA ILE A 206 28.63 19.88 -2.91
C ILE A 206 28.22 20.95 -3.93
N ASP A 207 28.51 20.70 -5.22
CA ASP A 207 28.22 21.66 -6.27
C ASP A 207 26.73 21.83 -6.51
N ALA A 208 25.93 20.76 -6.51
CA ALA A 208 24.47 20.87 -6.63
C ALA A 208 23.87 21.60 -5.43
N ARG A 209 24.32 21.31 -4.21
CA ARG A 209 23.84 22.00 -3.00
C ARG A 209 24.16 23.49 -3.03
N ARG A 210 25.39 23.86 -3.39
CA ARG A 210 25.77 25.27 -3.55
C ARG A 210 24.94 25.96 -4.62
N TYR A 211 24.71 25.29 -5.75
CA TYR A 211 23.89 25.84 -6.82
C TYR A 211 22.42 26.04 -6.39
N LEU A 212 21.87 25.10 -5.62
CA LEU A 212 20.54 25.23 -5.03
C LEU A 212 20.47 26.32 -3.97
N ASP A 213 21.49 26.48 -3.12
CA ASP A 213 21.57 27.57 -2.14
C ASP A 213 21.61 28.95 -2.82
N ASP A 214 22.30 29.09 -3.95
CA ASP A 214 22.37 30.34 -4.71
C ASP A 214 21.00 30.72 -5.33
N HIS A 215 20.18 29.74 -5.69
CA HIS A 215 18.90 29.96 -6.39
C HIS A 215 17.66 29.91 -5.47
N PHE A 216 17.72 29.08 -4.43
CA PHE A 216 16.65 28.82 -3.47
C PHE A 216 17.14 28.97 -2.02
N PRO A 217 17.76 30.10 -1.61
CA PRO A 217 18.31 30.24 -0.27
C PRO A 217 17.24 29.98 0.80
N GLY A 218 17.45 28.95 1.63
CA GLY A 218 16.51 28.53 2.68
C GLY A 218 15.18 27.93 2.19
N ARG A 219 15.06 27.61 0.89
CA ARG A 219 13.81 27.16 0.24
C ARG A 219 13.98 25.85 -0.53
N TRP A 220 14.94 25.01 -0.16
CA TRP A 220 15.06 23.67 -0.73
C TRP A 220 15.09 22.62 0.37
N ILE A 221 14.32 21.56 0.15
CA ILE A 221 13.99 20.49 1.09
C ILE A 221 14.73 19.24 0.65
N VAL A 222 15.62 18.74 1.51
CA VAL A 222 16.35 17.48 1.31
C VAL A 222 16.79 16.96 2.67
N ARG A 223 17.23 15.69 2.76
CA ARG A 223 17.69 15.07 4.01
C ARG A 223 18.67 15.92 4.84
N GLY A 224 19.60 16.61 4.19
CA GLY A 224 20.59 17.48 4.82
C GLY A 224 20.42 18.98 4.54
N GLY A 225 19.24 19.39 4.06
CA GLY A 225 18.96 20.74 3.62
C GLY A 225 18.51 21.66 4.74
N SER A 226 18.20 22.91 4.36
CA SER A 226 17.61 23.92 5.25
C SER A 226 16.28 23.48 5.86
N ILE A 227 15.50 22.73 5.08
CA ILE A 227 14.28 22.05 5.52
C ILE A 227 14.55 20.55 5.36
N ARG A 228 14.40 19.78 6.45
CA ARG A 228 14.74 18.35 6.45
C ARG A 228 13.64 17.52 5.78
N TRP A 229 14.06 16.62 4.90
CA TRP A 229 13.23 15.52 4.40
C TRP A 229 13.61 14.21 5.11
N ALA A 230 12.63 13.50 5.67
CA ALA A 230 12.85 12.24 6.36
C ALA A 230 13.16 11.12 5.36
N LEU A 231 13.99 10.15 5.78
CA LEU A 231 14.26 8.98 4.96
C LEU A 231 13.00 8.13 4.76
N ARG A 232 13.01 7.28 3.73
CA ARG A 232 12.03 6.19 3.54
C ARG A 232 10.58 6.69 3.66
N SER A 233 10.31 7.84 3.03
CA SER A 233 9.02 8.53 3.09
C SER A 233 8.33 8.69 1.73
N PRO A 234 8.26 7.64 0.88
CA PRO A 234 7.58 7.73 -0.41
C PRO A 234 6.07 8.00 -0.25
N ASP A 235 5.48 7.65 0.89
CA ASP A 235 4.09 7.97 1.21
C ASP A 235 3.83 9.48 1.45
N LEU A 236 4.89 10.28 1.54
CA LEU A 236 4.83 11.73 1.72
C LEU A 236 5.27 12.50 0.46
N THR A 237 5.70 11.79 -0.60
CA THR A 237 6.01 12.35 -1.91
C THR A 237 4.83 12.15 -2.87
N PRO A 238 4.13 13.21 -3.32
CA PRO A 238 3.02 13.10 -4.27
C PRO A 238 3.39 12.44 -5.61
N LEU A 239 4.68 12.48 -5.97
CA LEU A 239 5.20 11.79 -7.13
C LEU A 239 5.10 10.27 -6.94
N ASP A 240 5.64 9.75 -5.85
CA ASP A 240 5.61 8.32 -5.49
C ASP A 240 4.20 7.78 -5.27
N PHE A 241 3.43 8.36 -4.33
CA PHE A 241 2.17 7.75 -3.89
C PHE A 241 1.02 7.94 -4.89
N PHE A 242 1.14 8.88 -5.85
CA PHE A 242 0.07 9.20 -6.79
C PHE A 242 0.54 9.33 -8.24
N LEU A 243 1.36 10.33 -8.57
CA LEU A 243 1.60 10.72 -9.96
C LEU A 243 2.25 9.61 -10.78
N LEU A 244 3.32 9.01 -10.28
CA LEU A 244 4.06 7.97 -10.98
C LEU A 244 3.20 6.72 -11.20
N GLY A 245 2.40 6.34 -10.21
CA GLY A 245 1.41 5.26 -10.36
C GLY A 245 0.37 5.58 -11.44
N HIS A 246 -0.15 6.82 -11.47
CA HIS A 246 -1.11 7.26 -12.48
C HIS A 246 -0.49 7.27 -13.89
N ILE A 247 0.70 7.83 -14.06
CA ILE A 247 1.43 7.86 -15.33
C ILE A 247 1.70 6.44 -15.82
N LYS A 248 2.23 5.56 -14.96
CA LYS A 248 2.51 4.15 -15.32
C LYS A 248 1.25 3.42 -15.75
N ASN A 249 0.13 3.61 -15.05
CA ASN A 249 -1.15 3.02 -15.48
C ASN A 249 -1.56 3.50 -16.88
N ASN A 250 -1.39 4.79 -17.19
CA ASN A 250 -1.74 5.32 -18.50
C ASN A 250 -0.81 4.80 -19.61
N ILE A 251 0.49 4.77 -19.36
CA ILE A 251 1.52 4.31 -20.30
C ILE A 251 1.35 2.81 -20.61
N TYR A 252 1.11 1.99 -19.58
CA TYR A 252 1.01 0.53 -19.72
C TYR A 252 -0.40 0.02 -20.00
N ASN A 253 -1.37 0.90 -20.29
CA ASN A 253 -2.68 0.47 -20.79
C ASN A 253 -2.59 -0.16 -22.20
N THR A 254 -1.52 0.13 -22.94
CA THR A 254 -1.22 -0.49 -24.24
C THR A 254 0.16 -1.15 -24.19
N PRO A 255 0.36 -2.31 -24.85
CA PRO A 255 1.68 -2.91 -24.96
C PRO A 255 2.66 -1.99 -25.68
N ILE A 256 3.83 -1.76 -25.10
CA ILE A 256 4.90 -0.94 -25.65
C ILE A 256 5.91 -1.85 -26.34
N LYS A 257 6.31 -1.49 -27.56
CA LYS A 257 7.18 -2.34 -28.41
C LYS A 257 8.65 -2.03 -28.23
N ASP A 258 8.99 -0.76 -28.02
CA ASP A 258 10.37 -0.29 -27.90
C ASP A 258 10.49 0.99 -27.08
N ILE A 259 11.72 1.47 -26.88
CA ILE A 259 12.01 2.71 -26.12
C ILE A 259 11.47 3.95 -26.84
N ALA A 260 11.34 3.95 -28.17
CA ALA A 260 10.88 5.13 -28.90
C ALA A 260 9.37 5.33 -28.79
N GLU A 261 8.62 4.25 -28.56
CA GLU A 261 7.18 4.29 -28.24
C GLU A 261 6.88 4.68 -26.79
N LEU A 262 7.87 4.55 -25.90
CA LEU A 262 7.79 4.92 -24.48
C LEU A 262 8.03 6.42 -24.25
#